data_AF-A0A5T0YQJ9-F1
#
_entry.id   AF-A0A5T0YQJ9-F1
#
_cell.length_a   1.000
_cell.length_b   1.000
_cell.length_c   1.000
_cell.angle_alpha   90.00
_cell.angle_beta   90.00
_cell.angle_gamma   90.00
#
_symmetry.space_group_name_H-M   'P 1'
#
loop_
_entity.id
_entity.type
_entity.pdbx_description
1 polymer ?
#
loop_
_entity_poly.entity_id
_entity_poly.type
_entity_poly.pdbx_seq_one_letter_code
_entity_poly.pdbx_strand_id
1 'polypeptide(L)' 'SKDGQNLELMTQTPLFGEHMALYDLLLNKENYLANIQNAYAVQEILEKF' A
#
# COMPACT_ATOMS: atom_id res chain seq x y z
N SER A 1 3.76 28.18 -26.18
CA SER A 1 2.58 27.43 -25.74
C SER A 1 3.06 26.44 -24.69
N LYS A 2 2.70 26.63 -23.42
CA LYS A 2 3.09 25.77 -22.28
C LYS A 2 1.96 24.81 -21.90
N ASP A 3 1.08 24.51 -22.85
CA ASP A 3 -0.18 23.85 -22.57
C ASP A 3 -0.19 22.47 -23.24
N GLY A 4 -0.24 21.42 -22.42
CA GLY A 4 -0.59 20.08 -22.87
C GLY A 4 0.56 19.07 -22.97
N GLN A 5 1.52 19.06 -22.04
CA GLN A 5 2.15 17.77 -21.76
C GLN A 5 1.09 16.90 -21.06
N ASN A 6 0.59 15.88 -21.76
CA ASN A 6 -0.13 14.80 -21.13
C ASN A 6 0.80 14.20 -20.09
N LEU A 7 0.54 14.49 -18.81
CA LEU A 7 1.18 13.79 -17.72
C LEU A 7 0.71 12.34 -17.83
N GLU A 8 1.58 11.46 -18.31
CA GLU A 8 1.40 10.02 -18.14
C GLU A 8 1.39 9.76 -16.64
N LEU A 9 0.20 9.72 -16.06
CA LEU A 9 -0.01 9.27 -14.70
C LEU A 9 0.42 7.81 -14.67
N MET A 10 1.65 7.54 -14.23
CA MET A 10 2.03 6.21 -13.80
C MET A 10 1.10 5.85 -12.64
N THR A 11 -0.01 5.18 -12.96
CA THR A 11 -1.03 4.72 -12.01
C THR A 11 -0.51 3.62 -11.08
N GLN A 12 0.77 3.27 -11.17
CA GLN A 12 1.42 2.24 -10.37
C GLN A 12 2.59 2.83 -9.57
N THR A 13 2.32 3.90 -8.83
CA THR A 13 3.28 4.33 -7.79
C THR A 13 3.20 3.37 -6.60
N PRO A 14 4.30 3.16 -5.86
CA PRO A 14 4.27 2.35 -4.63
C PRO A 14 3.16 2.79 -3.67
N LEU A 15 2.94 4.09 -3.53
CA LEU A 15 1.90 4.68 -2.69
C LEU A 15 0.48 4.29 -3.15
N PHE A 16 0.24 4.21 -4.47
CA PHE A 16 -1.03 3.73 -4.99
C PHE A 16 -1.24 2.24 -4.67
N GLY A 17 -0.18 1.42 -4.77
CA GLY A 17 -0.22 0.01 -4.37
C GLY A 17 -0.56 -0.19 -2.89
N GLU A 18 0.04 0.61 -2.00
CA GLU A 18 -0.27 0.63 -0.57
C GLU A 18 -1.72 1.02 -0.30
N HIS A 19 -2.23 2.04 -1.01
CA HIS A 19 -3.62 2.46 -0.88
C HIS A 19 -4.61 1.35 -1.28
N MET A 20 -4.33 0.66 -2.39
CA MET A 20 -5.15 -0.48 -2.82
C MET A 20 -5.07 -1.65 -1.83
N ALA A 21 -3.91 -1.90 -1.22
CA ALA A 21 -3.75 -2.94 -0.21
C ALA A 21 -4.59 -2.68 1.04
N LEU A 22 -4.65 -1.43 1.50
CA LEU A 22 -5.52 -1.04 2.62
C LEU A 22 -7.00 -1.15 2.26
N TYR A 23 -7.38 -0.81 1.03
CA TYR A 23 -8.75 -0.99 0.55
C TYR A 23 -9.16 -2.46 0.48
N ASP A 24 -8.27 -3.34 0.01
CA ASP A 24 -8.51 -4.79 -0.01
C ASP A 24 -8.65 -5.35 1.41
N LEU A 25 -7.82 -4.89 2.36
CA LEU A 25 -7.93 -5.25 3.77
C LEU A 25 -9.30 -4.86 4.34
N LEU A 26 -9.78 -3.64 4.06
CA LEU A 26 -11.12 -3.18 4.47
C LEU A 26 -12.24 -4.08 3.92
N LEU A 27 -12.07 -4.59 2.70
CA LEU A 27 -13.01 -5.51 2.06
C LEU A 27 -12.82 -6.98 2.46
N ASN A 28 -11.92 -7.26 3.42
CA ASN A 28 -11.55 -8.60 3.87
C ASN A 28 -11.08 -9.52 2.72
N LYS A 29 -10.41 -8.92 1.73
CA LYS A 29 -9.73 -9.64 0.65
C LYS A 29 -8.30 -9.93 1.07
N GLU A 30 -7.78 -11.09 0.64
CA GLU A 30 -6.36 -11.40 0.83
C GLU A 30 -5.50 -10.41 0.05
N ASN A 31 -4.51 -9.81 0.71
CA ASN A 31 -3.52 -8.95 0.10
C ASN A 31 -2.14 -9.17 0.76
N TYR A 32 -1.09 -9.22 -0.06
CA TYR A 32 0.27 -9.51 0.42
C TYR A 32 0.96 -8.31 1.08
N LEU A 33 0.52 -7.08 0.79
CA LEU A 33 1.09 -5.85 1.34
C LEU A 33 0.46 -5.48 2.69
N ALA A 34 -0.78 -5.86 2.94
CA ALA A 34 -1.52 -5.51 4.15
C ALA A 34 -2.13 -6.75 4.79
N ASN A 35 -1.37 -7.36 5.70
CA ASN A 35 -1.80 -8.51 6.50
C ASN A 35 -1.61 -8.21 7.99
N ILE A 36 -2.68 -8.37 8.77
CA ILE A 36 -2.69 -8.04 10.20
C ILE A 36 -1.76 -8.94 11.04
N GLN A 37 -1.57 -10.20 10.66
CA GLN A 37 -0.65 -11.13 11.32
C GLN A 37 0.81 -10.69 11.14
N ASN A 38 1.16 -10.23 9.94
CA ASN A 38 2.47 -9.66 9.66
C ASN A 38 2.73 -8.40 10.50
N ALA A 39 1.71 -7.55 10.68
CA ALA A 39 1.81 -6.36 11.52
C ALA A 39 2.09 -6.71 12.98
N TYR A 40 1.38 -7.70 13.54
CA TYR A 40 1.63 -8.18 14.89
C TYR A 40 3.03 -8.80 15.06
N ALA A 41 3.51 -9.56 14.08
CA ALA A 41 4.86 -10.13 14.11
C ALA A 41 5.94 -9.03 14.14
N VAL A 42 5.77 -7.97 13.35
CA VAL A 42 6.68 -6.80 13.38
C VAL A 42 6.61 -6.10 14.73
N GLN A 43 5.42 -5.89 15.29
CA GLN A 43 5.25 -5.29 16.61
C GLN A 43 5.96 -6.10 17.69
N GLU A 44 5.82 -7.42 17.70
CA GLU A 44 6.48 -8.30 18.67
C GLU A 44 8.01 -8.20 18.59
N ILE A 45 8.56 -8.09 17.37
CA ILE A 45 10.01 -7.87 17.18
C ILE A 45 10.41 -6.52 17.79
N LEU A 46 9.68 -5.45 17.48
CA LEU A 46 10.00 -4.09 17.95
C LEU A 46 9.88 -3.93 19.46
N GLU A 47 8.95 -4.64 20.11
CA GLU A 47 8.78 -4.62 21.58
C GLU A 47 9.85 -5.42 22.33
N LYS A 48 10.57 -6.32 21.65
CA LYS A 48 11.66 -7.12 22.23
C LYS A 48 13.03 -6.41 22.19
N PHE A 49 13.14 -5.26 21.52
CA PHE A 49 14.35 -4.43 21.43
C PHE A 49 14.12 -3.07 22.10
#